data_AF-A0A142BR12-F1
#
_entry.id   AF-A0A142BR12-F1
#
_cell.length_a   1.000
_cell.length_b   1.000
_cell.length_c   1.000
_cell.angle_alpha   90.00
_cell.angle_beta   90.00
_cell.angle_gamma   90.00
#
_symmetry.space_group_name_H-M   'P 1'
#
loop_
_entity.id
_entity.type
_entity.pdbx_description
1 polymer ?
#
loop_
_entity_poly.entity_id
_entity_poly.type
_entity_poly.pdbx_seq_one_letter_code
_entity_poly.pdbx_strand_id
1 'polypeptide(L)'
;MSEVAYIDNEAVVRLIFAPAIVPLITRLEEQFTKYEIQQISNLTSAYAVRLYEILIAWRSTGKTPLITMYDFRQKIGVLETEYKRMYDFKKYVLDIALKQVNEHTDIIVKVEQHKTGRSITGFSFSFKQKKSATHSVESKRDPNTLDLFSKITDKQRHLFANKLSELPEMSKYSQGTESYQQFAVRIAAMLQDAEKFKELLPLLRKLGFQ
;
A
#
# COMPACT_ATOMS: atom_id res chain seq x y z
N MET A 1 25.30 -17.15 -7.98
CA MET A 1 25.78 -16.93 -6.59
C MET A 1 27.25 -17.27 -6.56
N SER A 2 28.09 -16.47 -5.89
CA SER A 2 29.53 -16.73 -5.77
C SER A 2 29.91 -17.30 -4.41
N GLU A 3 29.14 -17.06 -3.35
CA GLU A 3 29.37 -17.64 -2.03
C GLU A 3 28.10 -17.61 -1.15
N VAL A 4 27.90 -18.64 -0.32
CA VAL A 4 26.91 -18.69 0.76
C VAL A 4 27.62 -19.18 2.03
N ALA A 5 27.65 -18.36 3.08
CA ALA A 5 28.28 -18.72 4.35
C ALA A 5 27.32 -18.41 5.51
N TYR A 6 27.24 -19.33 6.48
CA TYR A 6 26.55 -19.10 7.75
C TYR A 6 27.58 -18.72 8.81
N ILE A 7 27.35 -17.62 9.53
CA ILE A 7 28.26 -17.15 10.58
C ILE A 7 27.63 -17.53 11.91
N ASP A 8 28.05 -18.69 12.45
CA ASP A 8 27.47 -19.32 13.65
C ASP A 8 27.43 -18.39 14.86
N ASN A 9 28.44 -17.53 15.03
CA ASN A 9 28.55 -16.63 16.18
C ASN A 9 27.60 -15.42 16.15
N GLU A 10 27.01 -15.11 14.99
CA GLU A 10 26.14 -13.93 14.81
C GLU A 10 24.72 -14.32 14.36
N ALA A 11 24.45 -15.60 14.10
CA ALA A 11 23.22 -16.08 13.48
C ALA A 11 22.88 -15.36 12.15
N VAL A 12 23.91 -14.97 11.40
CA VAL A 12 23.77 -14.24 10.13
C VAL A 12 24.10 -15.16 8.95
N VAL A 13 23.28 -15.08 7.90
CA VAL A 13 23.58 -15.67 6.59
C VAL A 13 24.25 -14.61 5.72
N ARG A 14 25.47 -14.88 5.26
CA ARG A 14 26.18 -14.05 4.28
C ARG A 14 25.97 -14.63 2.89
N LEU A 15 25.43 -13.81 2.00
CA LEU A 15 25.21 -14.12 0.59
C LEU A 15 26.08 -13.19 -0.26
N ILE A 16 26.90 -13.76 -1.15
CA ILE A 16 27.67 -12.98 -2.12
C ILE A 16 27.12 -13.27 -3.52
N PHE A 17 26.59 -12.24 -4.15
CA PHE A 17 26.13 -12.28 -5.53
C PHE A 17 27.31 -12.05 -6.49
N ALA A 18 27.29 -12.75 -7.63
CA ALA A 18 28.31 -12.54 -8.64
C ALA A 18 28.22 -11.10 -9.19
N PRO A 19 29.35 -10.42 -9.50
CA PRO A 19 29.34 -9.04 -9.97
C PRO A 19 28.42 -8.79 -11.18
N ALA A 20 28.28 -9.78 -12.07
CA ALA A 20 27.39 -9.72 -13.24
C ALA A 20 25.89 -9.63 -12.88
N ILE A 21 25.50 -10.05 -11.67
CA ILE A 21 24.11 -10.01 -11.18
C ILE A 21 23.79 -8.66 -10.54
N VAL A 22 24.79 -7.92 -10.03
CA VAL A 22 24.61 -6.61 -9.38
C VAL A 22 23.78 -5.63 -10.23
N PRO A 23 24.11 -5.36 -11.52
CA PRO A 23 23.33 -4.43 -12.32
C PRO A 23 21.92 -4.94 -12.64
N LEU A 24 21.70 -6.26 -12.61
CA LEU A 24 20.36 -6.83 -12.75
C LEU A 24 19.55 -6.53 -11.49
N ILE A 25 20.10 -6.74 -10.29
CA ILE A 25 19.42 -6.43 -9.02
C ILE A 25 19.11 -4.94 -8.90
N THR A 26 20.08 -4.05 -9.18
CA THR A 26 19.87 -2.60 -9.00
C THR A 26 18.94 -1.99 -10.04
N ARG A 27 18.94 -2.47 -11.29
CA ARG A 27 17.94 -2.07 -12.29
C ARG A 27 16.57 -2.69 -12.01
N LEU A 28 16.52 -3.87 -11.40
CA LEU A 28 15.28 -4.50 -10.97
C LEU A 28 14.66 -3.80 -9.75
N GLU A 29 15.44 -3.19 -8.85
CA GLU A 29 14.91 -2.41 -7.70
C GLU A 29 13.95 -1.29 -8.09
N GLU A 30 14.15 -0.67 -9.25
CA GLU A 30 13.26 0.37 -9.79
C GLU A 30 11.96 -0.20 -10.37
N GLN A 31 11.95 -1.46 -10.80
CA GLN A 31 10.80 -2.13 -11.42
C GLN A 31 10.15 -3.20 -10.54
N PHE A 32 10.65 -3.44 -9.33
CA PHE A 32 10.05 -4.41 -8.43
C PHE A 32 8.73 -3.91 -7.88
N THR A 33 7.80 -4.86 -7.80
CA THR A 33 6.60 -4.65 -7.03
C THR A 33 6.99 -4.64 -5.55
N LYS A 34 6.98 -3.46 -4.93
CA LYS A 34 7.23 -3.30 -3.50
C LYS A 34 5.99 -3.73 -2.74
N TYR A 35 6.13 -4.73 -1.88
CA TYR A 35 5.10 -5.15 -0.94
C TYR A 35 5.72 -5.40 0.43
N GLU A 36 4.92 -5.27 1.48
CA GLU A 36 5.37 -5.49 2.84
C GLU A 36 5.58 -6.99 3.08
N ILE A 37 6.76 -7.38 3.55
CA ILE A 37 7.10 -8.79 3.87
C ILE A 37 6.08 -9.38 4.86
N GLN A 38 5.53 -8.56 5.76
CA GLN A 38 4.48 -8.94 6.70
C GLN A 38 3.22 -9.51 6.04
N GLN A 39 2.91 -9.10 4.81
CA GLN A 39 1.74 -9.59 4.08
C GLN A 39 1.94 -11.01 3.59
N ILE A 40 3.19 -11.40 3.30
CA ILE A 40 3.51 -12.76 2.83
C ILE A 40 4.02 -13.67 3.95
N SER A 41 4.39 -13.14 5.12
CA SER A 41 4.99 -13.93 6.21
C SER A 41 4.08 -15.05 6.72
N ASN A 42 2.77 -14.85 6.63
CA ASN A 42 1.75 -15.79 7.07
C ASN A 42 1.25 -16.71 5.94
N LEU A 43 1.75 -16.54 4.71
CA LEU A 43 1.42 -17.40 3.58
C LEU A 43 2.34 -18.63 3.60
N THR A 44 1.75 -19.80 3.81
CA THR A 44 2.50 -21.07 3.88
C THR A 44 2.62 -21.74 2.51
N SER A 45 1.75 -21.41 1.56
CA SER A 45 1.81 -21.92 0.19
C SER A 45 2.65 -21.01 -0.69
N ALA A 46 3.64 -21.58 -1.38
CA ALA A 46 4.39 -20.87 -2.41
C ALA A 46 3.48 -20.28 -3.50
N TYR A 47 2.40 -20.98 -3.85
CA TYR A 47 1.40 -20.47 -4.80
C TYR A 47 0.64 -19.26 -4.26
N ALA A 48 0.38 -19.19 -2.95
CA ALA A 48 -0.26 -18.03 -2.33
C ALA A 48 0.65 -16.80 -2.38
N VAL A 49 1.94 -16.98 -2.09
CA VAL A 49 2.95 -15.92 -2.22
C VAL A 49 3.00 -15.42 -3.67
N ARG A 50 3.14 -16.33 -4.64
CA ARG A 50 3.17 -15.96 -6.07
C ARG A 50 1.89 -15.27 -6.53
N LEU A 51 0.72 -15.75 -6.09
CA LEU A 51 -0.54 -15.10 -6.42
C LEU A 51 -0.58 -13.67 -5.88
N TYR A 52 -0.19 -13.48 -4.62
CA TYR A 52 -0.15 -12.14 -4.01
C TYR A 52 0.78 -11.19 -4.79
N GLU A 53 1.98 -11.65 -5.16
CA GLU A 53 2.93 -10.87 -5.96
C GLU A 53 2.32 -10.44 -7.31
N ILE A 54 1.68 -11.37 -8.02
CA ILE A 54 1.00 -11.09 -9.29
C ILE A 54 -0.07 -10.02 -9.10
N LEU A 55 -0.88 -10.12 -8.05
CA LEU A 55 -1.97 -9.17 -7.80
C LEU A 55 -1.45 -7.79 -7.42
N ILE A 56 -0.43 -7.74 -6.55
CA ILE A 56 0.05 -6.48 -6.00
C ILE A 56 0.82 -5.64 -7.04
N ALA A 57 1.29 -6.26 -8.13
CA ALA A 57 1.77 -5.56 -9.32
C ALA A 57 0.68 -4.69 -9.98
N TRP A 58 -0.60 -5.02 -9.76
CA TRP A 58 -1.77 -4.28 -10.27
C TRP A 58 -2.49 -3.49 -9.17
N ARG A 59 -1.83 -3.20 -8.04
CA ARG A 59 -2.45 -2.56 -6.86
C ARG A 59 -3.17 -1.25 -7.17
N SER A 60 -2.64 -0.44 -8.10
CA SER A 60 -3.24 0.83 -8.52
C SER A 60 -4.52 0.65 -9.34
N THR A 61 -4.61 -0.41 -10.14
CA THR A 61 -5.78 -0.73 -10.97
C THR A 61 -6.85 -1.51 -10.19
N GLY A 62 -6.43 -2.32 -9.21
CA GLY A 62 -7.31 -3.19 -8.40
C GLY A 62 -7.86 -4.40 -9.17
N LYS A 63 -7.39 -4.63 -10.39
CA LYS A 63 -7.73 -5.80 -11.20
C LYS A 63 -6.61 -6.15 -12.17
N THR A 64 -6.47 -7.43 -12.49
CA THR A 64 -5.56 -7.91 -13.53
C THR A 64 -6.25 -7.91 -14.89
N PRO A 65 -5.50 -7.81 -16.00
CA PRO A 65 -6.00 -8.23 -17.30
C PRO A 65 -6.34 -9.73 -17.30
N LEU A 66 -6.94 -10.20 -18.40
CA LEU A 66 -7.06 -11.63 -18.65
C LEU A 66 -5.66 -12.24 -18.72
N ILE A 67 -5.36 -13.15 -17.81
CA ILE A 67 -4.15 -13.96 -17.83
C ILE A 67 -4.51 -15.30 -18.43
N THR A 68 -3.85 -15.68 -19.51
CA THR A 68 -4.09 -16.98 -20.16
C THR A 68 -3.72 -18.11 -19.21
N MET A 69 -4.30 -19.29 -19.40
CA MET A 69 -3.97 -20.46 -18.60
C MET A 69 -2.47 -20.80 -18.65
N TYR A 70 -1.86 -20.63 -19.83
CA TYR A 70 -0.43 -20.84 -20.04
C TYR A 70 0.40 -19.85 -19.21
N ASP A 71 0.14 -18.56 -19.37
CA ASP A 71 0.88 -17.52 -18.64
C ASP A 71 0.69 -17.63 -17.13
N PHE A 72 -0.52 -17.96 -16.68
CA PHE A 72 -0.81 -18.09 -15.27
C PHE A 72 -0.03 -19.24 -14.64
N ARG A 73 0.08 -20.39 -15.31
CA ARG A 73 0.90 -21.53 -14.86
C ARG A 73 2.37 -21.17 -14.72
N GLN A 74 2.92 -20.47 -15.71
CA GLN A 74 4.31 -20.02 -15.67
C GLN A 74 4.55 -19.03 -14.53
N LYS A 75 3.68 -18.01 -14.40
CA LYS A 75 3.80 -16.99 -13.35
C LYS A 75 3.63 -17.55 -11.94
N ILE A 76 2.74 -18.53 -11.76
CA ILE A 76 2.49 -19.15 -10.44
C ILE A 76 3.54 -20.21 -10.08
N GLY A 77 4.39 -20.62 -11.04
CA GLY A 77 5.45 -21.60 -10.84
C GLY A 77 4.99 -23.06 -10.90
N VAL A 78 4.00 -23.37 -11.73
CA VAL A 78 3.51 -24.73 -11.97
C VAL A 78 4.06 -25.27 -13.27
N LEU A 79 4.73 -26.43 -13.22
CA LEU A 79 5.30 -27.06 -14.42
C LEU A 79 4.19 -27.58 -15.34
N GLU A 80 4.46 -27.65 -16.65
CA GLU A 80 3.52 -28.17 -17.65
C GLU A 80 3.09 -29.62 -17.36
N THR A 81 3.93 -30.39 -16.69
CA THR A 81 3.68 -31.79 -16.32
C THR A 81 2.79 -31.95 -15.10
N GLU A 82 2.70 -30.95 -14.22
CA GLU A 82 1.95 -31.01 -12.97
C GLU A 82 0.50 -30.59 -13.17
N TYR A 83 -0.42 -31.07 -12.32
CA TYR A 83 -1.83 -30.64 -12.29
C TYR A 83 -2.51 -30.50 -13.67
N LYS A 84 -2.28 -31.45 -14.57
CA LYS A 84 -2.78 -31.41 -15.96
C LYS A 84 -4.30 -31.30 -16.04
N ARG A 85 -5.01 -31.91 -15.09
CA ARG A 85 -6.46 -31.79 -14.98
C ARG A 85 -6.80 -30.46 -14.32
N MET A 86 -7.73 -29.74 -14.94
CA MET A 86 -8.21 -28.45 -14.45
C MET A 86 -8.77 -28.53 -13.02
N TYR A 87 -9.38 -29.66 -12.66
CA TYR A 87 -9.85 -29.91 -11.29
C TYR A 87 -8.69 -29.88 -10.28
N ASP A 88 -7.59 -30.59 -10.57
CA ASP A 88 -6.42 -30.64 -9.69
C ASP A 88 -5.73 -29.27 -9.61
N PHE A 89 -5.61 -28.57 -10.75
CA PHE A 89 -5.06 -27.22 -10.77
C PHE A 89 -5.86 -26.27 -9.87
N LYS A 90 -7.19 -26.30 -9.94
CA LYS A 90 -8.02 -25.47 -9.07
C LYS A 90 -7.82 -25.83 -7.60
N LYS A 91 -7.98 -27.11 -7.27
CA LYS A 91 -7.96 -27.59 -5.90
C LYS A 91 -6.63 -27.34 -5.20
N TYR A 92 -5.50 -27.60 -5.87
CA TYR A 92 -4.18 -27.58 -5.24
C TYR A 92 -3.39 -26.29 -5.49
N VAL A 93 -3.77 -25.48 -6.48
CA VAL A 93 -3.06 -24.23 -6.82
C VAL A 93 -3.96 -23.04 -6.56
N LEU A 94 -5.03 -22.89 -7.35
CA LEU A 94 -5.83 -21.67 -7.37
C LEU A 94 -6.59 -21.44 -6.05
N ASP A 95 -7.32 -22.45 -5.58
CA ASP A 95 -8.22 -22.32 -4.42
C ASP A 95 -7.42 -22.18 -3.12
N ILE A 96 -6.32 -22.93 -2.98
CA ILE A 96 -5.39 -22.78 -1.84
C ILE A 96 -4.78 -21.38 -1.83
N ALA A 97 -4.30 -20.90 -2.97
CA ALA A 97 -3.71 -19.58 -3.07
C ALA A 97 -4.72 -18.47 -2.74
N LEU A 98 -5.92 -18.53 -3.33
CA LEU A 98 -6.98 -17.56 -3.08
C LEU A 98 -7.42 -17.56 -1.61
N LYS A 99 -7.57 -18.74 -1.00
CA LYS A 99 -7.94 -18.87 0.40
C LYS A 99 -6.91 -18.21 1.30
N GLN A 100 -5.63 -18.57 1.16
CA GLN A 100 -4.58 -18.01 2.00
C GLN A 100 -4.42 -16.51 1.82
N VAL A 101 -4.46 -16.01 0.57
CA VAL A 101 -4.39 -14.56 0.31
C VAL A 101 -5.55 -13.84 0.97
N ASN A 102 -6.78 -14.34 0.80
CA ASN A 102 -7.98 -13.74 1.40
C ASN A 102 -8.00 -13.80 2.92
N GLU A 103 -7.36 -14.78 3.55
CA GLU A 103 -7.33 -14.93 5.00
C GLU A 103 -6.20 -14.10 5.64
N HIS A 104 -5.00 -14.14 5.06
CA HIS A 104 -3.78 -13.73 5.75
C HIS A 104 -3.13 -12.44 5.23
N THR A 105 -3.68 -11.81 4.17
CA THR A 105 -3.11 -10.59 3.58
C THR A 105 -4.03 -9.38 3.75
N ASP A 106 -3.53 -8.20 3.37
CA ASP A 106 -4.25 -6.92 3.33
C ASP A 106 -5.29 -6.80 2.21
N ILE A 107 -5.49 -7.82 1.37
CA ILE A 107 -6.43 -7.75 0.24
C ILE A 107 -7.51 -8.85 0.30
N ILE A 108 -8.66 -8.54 -0.29
CA ILE A 108 -9.70 -9.51 -0.62
C ILE A 108 -9.78 -9.61 -2.14
N VAL A 109 -9.59 -10.83 -2.64
CA VAL A 109 -9.47 -11.21 -4.05
C VAL A 109 -10.68 -12.04 -4.47
N LYS A 110 -11.21 -11.70 -5.63
CA LYS A 110 -12.21 -12.49 -6.36
C LYS A 110 -11.62 -12.88 -7.71
N VAL A 111 -11.75 -14.17 -8.04
CA VAL A 111 -11.36 -14.72 -9.33
C VAL A 111 -12.57 -14.77 -10.26
N GLU A 112 -12.34 -14.42 -11.51
CA GLU A 112 -13.26 -14.62 -12.63
C GLU A 112 -12.60 -15.58 -13.63
N GLN A 113 -13.37 -16.59 -14.05
CA GLN A 113 -12.88 -17.64 -14.91
C GLN A 113 -13.41 -17.43 -16.32
N HIS A 114 -12.51 -17.36 -17.28
CA HIS A 114 -12.84 -17.18 -18.69
C HIS A 114 -12.84 -18.53 -19.38
N LYS A 115 -13.89 -18.79 -20.17
CA LYS A 115 -14.09 -20.07 -20.86
C LYS A 115 -14.34 -19.85 -22.33
N THR A 116 -13.87 -20.79 -23.12
CA THR A 116 -14.23 -20.93 -24.53
C THR A 116 -14.83 -22.32 -24.71
N GLY A 117 -16.15 -22.38 -24.88
CA GLY A 117 -16.90 -23.63 -24.77
C GLY A 117 -16.78 -24.25 -23.38
N ARG A 118 -16.33 -25.51 -23.30
CA ARG A 118 -16.17 -26.24 -22.03
C ARG A 118 -14.82 -26.00 -21.35
N SER A 119 -13.85 -25.46 -22.07
CA SER A 119 -12.48 -25.30 -21.59
C SER A 119 -12.26 -23.94 -20.94
N ILE A 120 -11.56 -23.90 -19.80
CA ILE A 120 -11.12 -22.65 -19.16
C ILE A 120 -9.88 -22.17 -19.90
N THR A 121 -9.93 -20.96 -20.43
CA THR A 121 -8.87 -20.34 -21.22
C THR A 121 -8.00 -19.39 -20.40
N GLY A 122 -8.51 -18.87 -19.28
CA GLY A 122 -7.73 -17.98 -18.42
C GLY A 122 -8.50 -17.48 -17.22
N PHE A 123 -7.85 -16.59 -16.46
CA PHE A 123 -8.37 -15.97 -15.26
C PHE A 123 -8.15 -14.46 -15.27
N SER A 124 -9.11 -13.73 -14.73
CA SER A 124 -8.90 -12.36 -14.26
C SER A 124 -9.16 -12.31 -12.76
N PHE A 125 -8.48 -11.40 -12.09
CA PHE A 125 -8.63 -11.21 -10.66
C PHE A 125 -9.03 -9.77 -10.39
N SER A 126 -9.99 -9.58 -9.50
CA SER A 126 -10.34 -8.28 -8.95
C SER A 126 -10.10 -8.32 -7.45
N PHE A 127 -9.59 -7.24 -6.89
CA PHE A 127 -9.25 -7.23 -5.48
C PHE A 127 -9.40 -5.84 -4.87
N LYS A 128 -9.65 -5.82 -3.57
CA LYS A 128 -9.79 -4.60 -2.77
C LYS A 128 -8.94 -4.73 -1.53
N GLN A 129 -8.38 -3.61 -1.08
CA GLN A 129 -7.76 -3.59 0.24
C GLN A 129 -8.83 -3.86 1.29
N LYS A 130 -8.51 -4.73 2.24
CA LYS A 130 -9.27 -4.86 3.47
C LYS A 130 -9.24 -3.51 4.16
N LYS A 131 -10.39 -3.07 4.66
CA LYS A 131 -10.40 -1.98 5.64
C LYS A 131 -9.73 -2.54 6.87
N SER A 132 -8.43 -2.32 7.00
CA SER A 132 -7.71 -2.64 8.22
C SER A 132 -8.33 -1.82 9.36
N ALA A 133 -8.95 -2.51 10.31
CA ALA A 133 -8.92 -2.00 11.67
C ALA A 133 -7.48 -2.18 12.13
N THR A 134 -6.73 -1.08 12.17
CA THR A 134 -5.36 -0.99 12.68
C THR A 134 -4.27 -1.41 11.66
N HIS A 135 -3.17 -0.65 11.68
CA HIS A 135 -2.02 -0.67 10.76
C HIS A 135 -2.17 0.21 9.51
N SER A 136 -2.53 1.49 9.75
CA SER A 136 -1.83 2.56 9.06
C SER A 136 -0.36 2.49 9.45
N VAL A 137 0.51 2.39 8.44
CA VAL A 137 1.95 2.65 8.54
C VAL A 137 2.19 3.77 9.55
N GLU A 138 3.01 3.48 10.56
CA GLU A 138 3.58 4.44 11.50
C GLU A 138 4.40 5.49 10.74
N SER A 139 3.74 6.39 10.03
CA SER A 139 4.13 7.79 10.17
C SER A 139 3.80 8.11 11.62
N LYS A 140 4.74 8.68 12.37
CA LYS A 140 4.51 9.24 13.71
C LYS A 140 3.42 10.33 13.63
N ARG A 141 2.17 9.89 13.49
CA ARG A 141 0.95 10.67 13.45
C ARG A 141 0.36 10.48 14.82
N ASP A 142 0.61 11.46 15.67
CA ASP A 142 0.02 11.55 17.00
C ASP A 142 -1.50 11.30 16.85
N PRO A 143 -2.06 10.21 17.44
CA PRO A 143 -3.46 9.84 17.30
C PRO A 143 -4.41 11.00 17.65
N ASN A 144 -3.96 11.88 18.53
CA ASN A 144 -4.69 13.05 18.99
C ASN A 144 -4.90 14.14 17.90
N THR A 145 -4.15 14.09 16.78
CA THR A 145 -4.25 15.11 15.71
C THR A 145 -5.34 14.80 14.69
N LEU A 146 -5.56 13.52 14.37
CA LEU A 146 -6.56 13.07 13.38
C LEU A 146 -8.00 13.21 13.91
N ASP A 147 -8.20 12.92 15.19
CA ASP A 147 -9.48 13.14 15.87
C ASP A 147 -9.85 14.62 15.90
N LEU A 148 -8.86 15.50 16.02
CA LEU A 148 -9.10 16.94 16.13
C LEU A 148 -9.37 17.59 14.76
N PHE A 149 -8.69 17.09 13.71
CA PHE A 149 -8.94 17.50 12.33
C PHE A 149 -10.35 17.12 11.85
N SER A 150 -10.86 15.96 12.26
CA SER A 150 -12.22 15.52 11.91
C SER A 150 -13.32 16.22 12.73
N LYS A 151 -13.00 16.76 13.91
CA LYS A 151 -13.93 17.45 14.81
C LYS A 151 -14.09 18.95 14.52
N ILE A 152 -13.19 19.59 13.78
CA ILE A 152 -13.28 21.04 13.54
C ILE A 152 -14.46 21.36 12.61
N THR A 153 -15.45 22.07 13.15
CA THR A 153 -16.59 22.55 12.35
C THR A 153 -16.16 23.71 11.46
N ASP A 154 -16.78 23.91 10.30
CA ASP A 154 -16.48 25.04 9.39
C ASP A 154 -16.48 26.39 10.13
N LYS A 155 -17.42 26.61 11.05
CA LYS A 155 -17.49 27.83 11.87
C LYS A 155 -16.25 28.01 12.75
N GLN A 156 -15.76 26.95 13.39
CA GLN A 156 -14.53 26.99 14.19
C GLN A 156 -13.32 27.21 13.30
N ARG A 157 -13.26 26.57 12.13
CA ARG A 157 -12.18 26.75 11.15
C ARG A 157 -12.01 28.22 10.76
N HIS A 158 -13.11 28.88 10.40
CA HIS A 158 -13.09 30.31 10.06
C HIS A 158 -12.79 31.21 11.26
N LEU A 159 -13.30 30.88 12.46
CA LEU A 159 -13.00 31.63 13.69
C LEU A 159 -11.49 31.59 14.01
N PHE A 160 -10.88 30.41 13.97
CA PHE A 160 -9.44 30.27 14.24
C PHE A 160 -8.60 30.84 13.11
N ALA A 161 -9.04 30.75 11.85
CA ALA A 161 -8.32 31.34 10.73
C ALA A 161 -8.25 32.88 10.81
N ASN A 162 -9.31 33.54 11.28
CA ASN A 162 -9.29 34.98 11.57
C ASN A 162 -8.33 35.32 12.72
N LYS A 163 -8.30 34.51 13.78
CA LYS A 163 -7.35 34.73 14.88
C LYS A 163 -5.90 34.48 14.47
N LEU A 164 -5.66 33.51 13.60
CA LEU A 164 -4.33 33.17 13.09
C LEU A 164 -3.80 34.24 12.13
N SER A 165 -4.65 34.89 11.32
CA SER A 165 -4.18 35.91 10.38
C SER A 165 -3.55 37.12 11.05
N GLU A 166 -3.90 37.38 12.31
CA GLU A 166 -3.37 38.48 13.12
C GLU A 166 -2.09 38.12 13.91
N LEU A 167 -1.66 36.85 13.91
CA LEU A 167 -0.45 36.44 14.64
C LEU A 167 0.84 36.80 13.87
N PRO A 168 1.86 37.38 14.54
CA PRO A 168 3.16 37.64 13.92
C PRO A 168 3.82 36.37 13.36
N GLU A 169 3.58 35.22 14.00
CA GLU A 169 4.09 33.90 13.61
C GLU A 169 3.55 33.43 12.25
N MET A 170 2.41 33.99 11.81
CA MET A 170 1.75 33.67 10.53
C MET A 170 2.19 34.59 9.39
N SER A 171 2.97 35.64 9.66
CA SER A 171 3.49 36.57 8.65
C SER A 171 4.25 35.86 7.52
N LYS A 172 4.95 34.74 7.82
CA LYS A 172 5.64 33.89 6.83
C LYS A 172 4.72 33.24 5.79
N TYR A 173 3.45 33.05 6.10
CA TYR A 173 2.48 32.51 5.16
C TYR A 173 1.75 33.62 4.40
N SER A 174 1.87 34.88 4.84
CA SER A 174 1.20 36.02 4.22
C SER A 174 1.86 36.42 2.91
N GLN A 175 1.05 36.79 1.92
CA GLN A 175 1.54 37.44 0.70
C GLN A 175 1.49 38.95 0.92
N GLY A 176 2.62 39.64 0.74
CA GLY A 176 2.88 41.01 1.22
C GLY A 176 1.96 42.13 0.71
N THR A 177 0.91 41.84 -0.05
CA THR A 177 -0.10 42.79 -0.53
C THR A 177 -1.54 42.41 -0.16
N GLU A 178 -1.76 41.37 0.64
CA GLU A 178 -3.11 40.89 0.99
C GLU A 178 -3.66 41.53 2.28
N SER A 179 -4.99 41.65 2.39
CA SER A 179 -5.62 42.10 3.64
C SER A 179 -5.73 40.95 4.67
N TYR A 180 -5.81 41.28 5.96
CA TYR A 180 -5.99 40.28 7.04
C TYR A 180 -7.20 39.37 6.83
N GLN A 181 -8.26 39.89 6.22
CA GLN A 181 -9.47 39.12 5.89
C GLN A 181 -9.22 38.12 4.75
N GLN A 182 -8.50 38.53 3.71
CA GLN A 182 -8.11 37.65 2.60
C GLN A 182 -7.15 36.56 3.08
N PHE A 183 -6.21 36.93 3.96
CA PHE A 183 -5.30 35.98 4.57
C PHE A 183 -6.05 34.95 5.44
N ALA A 184 -7.04 35.38 6.22
CA ALA A 184 -7.87 34.49 7.03
C ALA A 184 -8.65 33.47 6.18
N VAL A 185 -9.23 33.87 5.05
CA VAL A 185 -9.91 32.92 4.14
C VAL A 185 -8.93 31.87 3.62
N ARG A 186 -7.71 32.27 3.30
CA ARG A 186 -6.65 31.37 2.83
C ARG A 186 -6.17 30.42 3.92
N ILE A 187 -6.01 30.89 5.16
CA ILE A 187 -5.71 30.04 6.32
C ILE A 187 -6.84 29.03 6.54
N ALA A 188 -8.11 29.45 6.41
CA ALA A 188 -9.25 28.53 6.54
C ALA A 188 -9.22 27.42 5.48
N ALA A 189 -8.79 27.72 4.25
CA ALA A 189 -8.56 26.72 3.22
C ALA A 189 -7.35 25.81 3.55
N MET A 190 -6.26 26.36 4.08
CA MET A 190 -5.10 25.56 4.53
C MET A 190 -5.46 24.60 5.66
N LEU A 191 -6.36 24.98 6.57
CA LEU A 191 -6.84 24.12 7.65
C LEU A 191 -7.73 22.96 7.16
N GLN A 192 -8.04 22.87 5.86
CA GLN A 192 -8.67 21.68 5.25
C GLN A 192 -7.66 20.62 4.82
N ASP A 193 -6.37 20.94 4.81
CA ASP A 193 -5.30 19.98 4.54
C ASP A 193 -4.77 19.43 5.88
N ALA A 194 -4.75 18.10 6.02
CA ALA A 194 -4.35 17.43 7.25
C ALA A 194 -2.87 17.69 7.63
N GLU A 195 -1.98 17.85 6.66
CA GLU A 195 -0.56 18.12 6.90
C GLU A 195 -0.38 19.58 7.36
N LYS A 196 -1.10 20.53 6.74
CA LYS A 196 -1.11 21.94 7.14
C LYS A 196 -1.76 22.18 8.49
N PHE A 197 -2.84 21.45 8.78
CA PHE A 197 -3.49 21.49 10.08
C PHE A 197 -2.55 21.04 11.20
N LYS A 198 -1.76 19.99 10.97
CA LYS A 198 -0.74 19.53 11.93
C LYS A 198 0.34 20.59 12.17
N GLU A 199 0.79 21.27 11.11
CA GLU A 199 1.77 22.36 11.19
C GLU A 199 1.25 23.53 12.05
N LEU A 200 -0.05 23.84 11.97
CA LEU A 200 -0.71 24.94 12.67
C LEU A 200 -1.31 24.54 14.03
N LEU A 201 -1.36 23.24 14.36
CA LEU A 201 -1.93 22.72 15.60
C LEU A 201 -1.37 23.36 16.88
N PRO A 202 -0.04 23.60 17.02
CA PRO A 202 0.50 24.27 18.20
C PRO A 202 -0.05 25.69 18.38
N LEU A 203 -0.25 26.43 17.28
CA LEU A 203 -0.82 27.77 17.30
C LEU A 203 -2.32 27.75 17.61
N LEU A 204 -3.05 26.77 17.06
CA LEU A 204 -4.46 26.55 17.38
C LEU A 204 -4.67 26.27 18.87
N ARG A 205 -3.82 25.44 19.48
CA ARG A 205 -3.86 25.19 20.93
C ARG A 205 -3.56 26.43 21.76
N LYS A 206 -2.59 27.27 21.37
CA LYS A 206 -2.35 28.58 22.01
C LYS A 206 -3.59 29.48 21.97
N LEU A 207 -4.39 29.38 20.90
CA LEU A 207 -5.63 30.14 20.71
C LEU A 207 -6.87 29.51 21.37
N GLY A 208 -6.71 28.40 22.10
CA GLY A 208 -7.77 27.74 22.86
C GLY A 208 -8.55 26.65 22.13
N PHE A 209 -8.02 26.11 21.03
CA PHE A 209 -8.61 24.95 20.36
C PHE A 209 -8.37 23.66 21.17
N GLN A 210 -9.45 22.97 21.54
CA GLN A 210 -9.47 21.74 22.35
C GLN A 210 -10.17 20.60 21.63
#